data_AF-A0A4Z2DWT1-F1
#
_entry.id   AF-A0A4Z2DWT1-F1
#
_cell.length_a   1.000
_cell.length_b   1.000
_cell.length_c   1.000
_cell.angle_alpha   90.00
_cell.angle_beta   90.00
_cell.angle_gamma   90.00
#
_symmetry.space_group_name_H-M   'P 1'
#
loop_
_entity.id
_entity.type
_entity.pdbx_description
1 polymer ?
#
loop_
_entity_poly.entity_id
_entity_poly.type
_entity_poly.pdbx_seq_one_letter_code
_entity_poly.pdbx_strand_id
1 'polypeptide(L)'
;MCYGVKMYFTVVFTIVISFIEIHTQHPSKALILANSHKPYLYFDYVSDDNILQNPHIIAMAVFKEEINTTGWSSLTVSTSSDFPDYLQAYWAGFLETNLTFSLTASQWANTVRDMCPLPLSKDCQALRKYLSENMAYMLNEAYKNDKHSSFWYHVALQLWQLKGMSDAFDKRFIKRADLLNRNYLDELVDNVMGIYLLQLNGDLGDLVSALSLPTLKEGCNQNGHPFIASSSCSALIKVVDSNVYLSHVTWSPYSIMLRVLKHYNFPWKIVNNTGSQKIPGFAITFSSYPTYTSSVDDFYITSANLTITETTNNVYNKTLWEIVRNGSKNAVLTFMRGMVASRLAKTGEEWITYFKYNNSGTYNNQWMIFDAKQWPKNKGSLLIAEQLPGIVSSLDVTKILKINGYWASYNLP
;
A
#
# COMPACT_ATOMS: atom_id res chain seq x y z
N MET A 1 -17.50 -4.71 22.45
CA MET A 1 -18.07 -6.04 22.11
C MET A 1 -19.00 -5.85 20.91
N CYS A 2 -18.60 -6.27 19.71
CA CYS A 2 -19.39 -6.13 18.48
C CYS A 2 -20.54 -7.17 18.35
N TYR A 3 -21.00 -7.71 19.48
CA TYR A 3 -22.13 -8.63 19.54
C TYR A 3 -23.35 -7.87 20.05
N GLY A 4 -24.09 -7.29 19.11
CA GLY A 4 -25.27 -6.49 19.40
C GLY A 4 -26.07 -6.12 18.15
N VAL A 5 -26.21 -7.03 17.19
CA VAL A 5 -27.14 -6.81 16.08
C VAL A 5 -28.56 -7.01 16.64
N LYS A 6 -29.27 -5.92 16.91
CA LYS A 6 -30.73 -5.95 17.02
C LYS A 6 -31.29 -6.24 15.63
N MET A 7 -31.71 -7.49 15.42
CA MET A 7 -32.40 -7.93 14.21
C MET A 7 -33.81 -7.31 14.22
N TYR A 8 -33.99 -6.18 13.53
CA TYR A 8 -35.33 -5.65 13.26
C TYR A 8 -35.88 -6.36 12.02
N PHE A 9 -36.89 -7.22 12.22
CA PHE A 9 -37.67 -7.77 11.12
C PHE A 9 -38.60 -6.68 10.58
N THR A 10 -38.16 -5.99 9.54
CA THR A 10 -39.04 -5.16 8.71
C THR A 10 -39.51 -6.03 7.55
N VAL A 11 -40.81 -6.32 7.48
CA VAL A 11 -41.43 -6.99 6.33
C VAL A 11 -41.40 -6.00 5.16
N VAL A 12 -40.49 -6.20 4.22
CA VAL A 12 -40.42 -5.44 2.98
C VAL A 12 -41.16 -6.22 1.90
N PHE A 13 -42.25 -5.65 1.37
CA PHE A 13 -42.90 -6.15 0.17
C PHE A 13 -41.92 -6.08 -1.01
N THR A 14 -41.50 -7.23 -1.51
CA THR A 14 -40.64 -7.32 -2.70
C THR A 14 -41.49 -7.12 -3.95
N ILE A 15 -41.48 -5.90 -4.51
CA ILE A 15 -41.86 -5.70 -5.91
C ILE A 15 -40.67 -6.20 -6.73
N VAL A 16 -40.84 -7.32 -7.42
CA VAL A 16 -39.85 -7.84 -8.37
C VAL A 16 -39.89 -6.95 -9.61
N ILE A 17 -39.10 -5.88 -9.60
CA ILE A 17 -38.71 -5.19 -10.82
C ILE A 17 -37.51 -5.94 -11.35
N SER A 18 -37.70 -6.67 -12.44
CA SER A 18 -36.63 -7.30 -13.21
C SER A 18 -35.74 -6.20 -13.79
N PHE A 19 -34.73 -5.76 -13.03
CA PHE A 19 -33.60 -5.06 -13.61
C PHE A 19 -32.85 -6.07 -14.46
N ILE A 20 -33.00 -5.95 -15.78
CA ILE A 20 -32.01 -6.45 -16.71
C ILE A 20 -30.73 -5.69 -16.35
N GLU A 21 -29.86 -6.30 -15.55
CA GLU A 21 -28.47 -5.88 -15.46
C GLU A 21 -27.89 -6.05 -16.86
N ILE A 22 -27.90 -4.97 -17.63
CA ILE A 22 -26.98 -4.83 -18.74
C ILE A 22 -25.60 -4.87 -18.06
N HIS A 23 -24.94 -6.04 -18.11
CA HIS A 23 -23.51 -6.16 -17.89
C HIS A 23 -22.82 -5.29 -18.95
N THR A 24 -22.80 -3.98 -18.73
CA THR A 24 -21.87 -3.10 -19.42
C THR A 24 -20.50 -3.60 -18.98
N GLN A 25 -19.78 -4.29 -19.86
CA GLN A 25 -18.40 -4.67 -19.63
C GLN A 25 -17.67 -3.41 -19.14
N HIS A 26 -17.35 -3.36 -17.86
CA HIS A 26 -16.50 -2.30 -17.35
C HIS A 26 -15.18 -2.41 -18.12
N PRO A 27 -14.72 -1.31 -18.74
CA PRO A 27 -13.53 -1.35 -19.56
C PRO A 27 -12.35 -1.87 -18.74
N SER A 28 -11.77 -2.99 -19.17
CA SER A 28 -10.69 -3.68 -18.47
C SER A 28 -9.33 -2.99 -18.63
N LYS A 29 -9.25 -1.93 -19.45
CA LYS A 29 -8.00 -1.22 -19.77
C LYS A 29 -8.26 0.27 -19.87
N ALA A 30 -7.36 1.05 -19.30
CA ALA A 30 -7.43 2.51 -19.24
C ALA A 30 -6.04 3.11 -19.39
N LEU A 31 -5.96 4.31 -19.98
CA LEU A 31 -4.70 5.01 -20.17
C LEU A 31 -4.82 6.52 -19.99
N ILE A 32 -3.70 7.17 -19.68
CA ILE A 32 -3.55 8.62 -19.64
C ILE A 32 -2.57 9.06 -20.72
N LEU A 33 -2.99 10.00 -21.56
CA LEU A 33 -2.20 10.57 -22.65
C LEU A 33 -1.85 12.03 -22.38
N ALA A 34 -0.63 12.42 -22.70
CA ALA A 34 -0.26 13.82 -22.84
C ALA A 34 -0.62 14.35 -24.23
N ASN A 35 -1.19 15.56 -24.30
CA ASN A 35 -1.34 16.26 -25.57
C ASN A 35 0.04 16.65 -26.13
N SER A 36 0.23 16.50 -27.45
CA SER A 36 1.45 16.90 -28.17
C SER A 36 1.84 18.37 -27.96
N HIS A 37 0.90 19.26 -27.65
CA HIS A 37 1.13 20.69 -27.47
C HIS A 37 1.29 21.14 -26.01
N LYS A 38 1.12 20.24 -25.01
CA LYS A 38 1.08 20.55 -23.55
C LYS A 38 0.12 21.71 -23.19
N PRO A 39 -0.33 21.86 -21.93
CA PRO A 39 -0.21 20.96 -20.79
C PRO A 39 -1.40 19.98 -20.65
N TYR A 40 -2.24 19.84 -21.68
CA TYR A 40 -3.47 19.06 -21.59
C TYR A 40 -3.26 17.55 -21.52
N LEU A 41 -4.14 16.89 -20.77
CA LEU A 41 -4.14 15.45 -20.52
C LEU A 41 -5.48 14.83 -20.93
N TYR A 42 -5.43 13.62 -21.47
CA TYR A 42 -6.62 12.85 -21.86
C TYR A 42 -6.65 11.53 -21.10
N PHE A 43 -7.85 11.12 -20.71
CA PHE A 43 -8.15 9.82 -20.16
C PHE A 43 -9.03 9.07 -21.15
N ASP A 44 -8.63 7.84 -21.49
CA ASP A 44 -9.37 6.99 -22.40
C ASP A 44 -9.44 5.54 -21.90
N TYR A 45 -10.50 4.85 -22.32
CA TYR A 45 -10.67 3.41 -22.16
C TYR A 45 -10.41 2.73 -23.50
N VAL A 46 -9.62 1.67 -23.48
CA VAL A 46 -9.15 1.04 -24.72
C VAL A 46 -9.52 -0.43 -24.81
N SER A 47 -9.94 -0.86 -25.99
CA SER A 47 -10.24 -2.27 -26.29
C SER A 47 -9.07 -2.99 -26.96
N ASP A 48 -8.14 -2.26 -27.59
CA ASP A 48 -7.10 -2.80 -28.47
C ASP A 48 -5.73 -2.84 -27.78
N ASP A 49 -4.97 -3.93 -28.00
CA ASP A 49 -3.64 -4.16 -27.42
C ASP A 49 -2.52 -3.44 -28.18
N ASN A 50 -2.80 -2.92 -29.38
CA ASN A 50 -1.81 -2.28 -30.25
C ASN A 50 -1.37 -0.85 -29.83
N ILE A 51 -1.85 -0.34 -28.69
CA ILE A 51 -1.61 1.05 -28.25
C ILE A 51 -0.28 1.23 -27.50
N LEU A 52 0.44 0.13 -27.20
CA LEU A 52 1.67 0.10 -26.39
C LEU A 52 2.86 0.90 -26.96
N GLN A 53 2.80 1.37 -28.22
CA GLN A 53 3.87 2.14 -28.85
C GLN A 53 3.62 3.66 -28.92
N ASN A 54 2.53 4.16 -28.34
CA ASN A 54 2.26 5.59 -28.37
C ASN A 54 3.16 6.36 -27.37
N PRO A 55 4.08 7.24 -27.84
CA PRO A 55 5.03 7.96 -26.98
C PRO A 55 4.34 8.99 -26.06
N HIS A 56 3.04 9.20 -26.22
CA HIS A 56 2.26 10.13 -25.41
C HIS A 56 1.62 9.49 -24.17
N ILE A 57 1.73 8.17 -23.98
CA ILE A 57 1.15 7.48 -22.82
C ILE A 57 1.99 7.75 -21.57
N ILE A 58 1.39 8.38 -20.58
CA ILE A 58 2.00 8.60 -19.26
C ILE A 58 1.90 7.33 -18.41
N ALA A 59 0.71 6.76 -18.37
CA ALA A 59 0.37 5.59 -17.57
C ALA A 59 -0.74 4.78 -18.26
N MET A 60 -0.73 3.48 -18.02
CA MET A 60 -1.76 2.55 -18.47
C MET A 60 -2.02 1.53 -17.37
N ALA A 61 -3.27 1.14 -17.21
CA ALA A 61 -3.67 0.09 -16.29
C ALA A 61 -4.56 -0.93 -17.00
N VAL A 62 -4.41 -2.20 -16.62
CA VAL A 62 -5.20 -3.34 -17.09
C VAL A 62 -5.75 -4.04 -15.85
N PHE A 63 -7.07 -4.09 -15.73
CA PHE A 63 -7.77 -4.72 -14.63
C PHE A 63 -8.64 -5.86 -15.15
N LYS A 64 -8.51 -7.02 -14.52
CA LYS A 64 -9.31 -8.21 -14.81
C LYS A 64 -10.01 -8.63 -13.53
N GLU A 65 -11.33 -8.46 -13.50
CA GLU A 65 -12.13 -8.83 -12.35
C GLU A 65 -12.49 -10.31 -12.42
N GLU A 66 -11.91 -11.11 -11.54
CA GLU A 66 -12.10 -12.58 -11.51
C GLU A 66 -12.42 -13.11 -10.11
N ILE A 67 -12.73 -12.21 -9.15
CA ILE A 67 -13.04 -12.55 -7.75
C ILE A 67 -14.09 -13.67 -7.64
N ASN A 68 -15.15 -13.64 -8.45
CA ASN A 68 -16.22 -14.65 -8.40
C ASN A 68 -15.80 -16.05 -8.88
N THR A 69 -14.68 -16.15 -9.59
CA THR A 69 -14.20 -17.42 -10.19
C THR A 69 -12.97 -17.97 -9.48
N THR A 70 -12.05 -17.11 -9.03
CA THR A 70 -10.77 -17.54 -8.44
C THR A 70 -10.56 -17.04 -7.01
N GLY A 71 -11.43 -16.14 -6.52
CA GLY A 71 -11.20 -15.37 -5.30
C GLY A 71 -10.24 -14.19 -5.47
N TRP A 72 -9.70 -13.97 -6.68
CA TRP A 72 -8.74 -12.91 -6.98
C TRP A 72 -9.11 -12.15 -8.25
N SER A 73 -8.93 -10.83 -8.21
CA SER A 73 -8.79 -10.01 -9.41
C SER A 73 -7.32 -9.72 -9.67
N SER A 74 -6.97 -9.35 -10.90
CA SER A 74 -5.59 -8.96 -11.25
C SER A 74 -5.55 -7.53 -11.77
N LEU A 75 -4.53 -6.77 -11.38
CA LEU A 75 -4.28 -5.41 -11.86
C LEU A 75 -2.82 -5.27 -12.27
N THR A 76 -2.59 -4.82 -13.48
CA THR A 76 -1.28 -4.38 -13.94
C THR A 76 -1.31 -2.87 -14.17
N VAL A 77 -0.35 -2.13 -13.63
CA VAL A 77 -0.18 -0.69 -13.89
C VAL A 77 1.24 -0.45 -14.40
N SER A 78 1.37 0.22 -15.53
CA SER A 78 2.64 0.55 -16.17
C SER A 78 2.74 2.05 -16.43
N THR A 79 3.93 2.63 -16.27
CA THR A 79 4.18 4.05 -16.56
C THR A 79 5.35 4.23 -17.53
N SER A 80 5.37 5.36 -18.24
CA SER A 80 6.42 5.69 -19.20
C SER A 80 7.50 6.58 -18.59
N SER A 81 8.77 6.19 -18.77
CA SER A 81 9.94 6.98 -18.37
C SER A 81 10.12 8.28 -19.14
N ASP A 82 9.34 8.52 -20.19
CA ASP A 82 9.39 9.75 -21.00
C ASP A 82 8.77 10.95 -20.26
N PHE A 83 8.07 10.71 -19.15
CA PHE A 83 7.42 11.73 -18.35
C PHE A 83 8.08 11.88 -16.97
N PRO A 84 8.00 13.05 -16.33
CA PRO A 84 8.39 13.22 -14.93
C PRO A 84 7.74 12.17 -14.01
N ASP A 85 8.53 11.58 -13.11
CA ASP A 85 8.06 10.48 -12.24
C ASP A 85 6.85 10.88 -11.37
N TYR A 86 6.71 12.15 -10.98
CA TYR A 86 5.55 12.59 -10.21
C TYR A 86 4.24 12.50 -11.02
N LEU A 87 4.27 12.76 -12.34
CA LEU A 87 3.13 12.58 -13.22
C LEU A 87 2.83 11.10 -13.39
N GLN A 88 3.87 10.29 -13.59
CA GLN A 88 3.74 8.83 -13.66
C GLN A 88 3.06 8.28 -12.39
N ALA A 89 3.53 8.69 -11.21
CA ALA A 89 3.03 8.23 -9.93
C ALA A 89 1.57 8.64 -9.70
N TYR A 90 1.24 9.92 -9.92
CA TYR A 90 -0.14 10.42 -9.80
C TYR A 90 -1.10 9.64 -10.69
N TRP A 91 -0.77 9.51 -11.98
CA TRP A 91 -1.66 8.85 -12.94
C TRP A 91 -1.74 7.33 -12.74
N ALA A 92 -0.68 6.68 -12.23
CA ALA A 92 -0.74 5.29 -11.82
C ALA A 92 -1.78 5.06 -10.71
N GLY A 93 -1.78 5.92 -9.68
CA GLY A 93 -2.76 5.85 -8.60
C GLY A 93 -4.19 6.15 -9.05
N PHE A 94 -4.35 7.16 -9.91
CA PHE A 94 -5.65 7.51 -10.49
C PHE A 94 -6.25 6.34 -11.28
N LEU A 95 -5.47 5.77 -12.21
CA LEU A 95 -5.93 4.68 -13.06
C LEU A 95 -6.27 3.42 -12.27
N GLU A 96 -5.47 3.08 -11.25
CA GLU A 96 -5.76 1.95 -10.36
C GLU A 96 -7.14 2.10 -9.71
N THR A 97 -7.37 3.23 -9.04
CA THR A 97 -8.63 3.44 -8.30
C THR A 97 -9.81 3.55 -9.25
N ASN A 98 -9.62 4.19 -10.40
CA ASN A 98 -10.68 4.33 -11.39
C ASN A 98 -11.11 2.96 -11.95
N LEU A 99 -10.15 2.10 -12.32
CA LEU A 99 -10.46 0.75 -12.83
C LEU A 99 -11.00 -0.19 -11.76
N THR A 100 -10.58 -0.01 -10.50
CA THR A 100 -11.01 -0.87 -9.37
C THR A 100 -12.13 -0.26 -8.54
N PHE A 101 -12.78 0.82 -9.02
CA PHE A 101 -13.66 1.66 -8.21
C PHE A 101 -14.80 0.90 -7.53
N SER A 102 -15.44 -0.05 -8.22
CA SER A 102 -16.50 -0.90 -7.67
C SER A 102 -16.03 -1.69 -6.45
N LEU A 103 -14.86 -2.33 -6.57
CA LEU A 103 -14.23 -3.07 -5.48
C LEU A 103 -13.74 -2.13 -4.38
N THR A 104 -13.21 -0.96 -4.73
CA THR A 104 -12.77 0.05 -3.75
C THR A 104 -13.94 0.58 -2.92
N ALA A 105 -15.08 0.89 -3.53
CA ALA A 105 -16.27 1.32 -2.82
C ALA A 105 -16.79 0.23 -1.86
N SER A 106 -16.74 -1.03 -2.31
CA SER A 106 -17.11 -2.19 -1.48
C SER A 106 -16.13 -2.39 -0.32
N GLN A 107 -14.82 -2.31 -0.59
CA GLN A 107 -13.77 -2.40 0.42
C GLN A 107 -13.88 -1.29 1.47
N TRP A 108 -14.15 -0.05 1.03
CA TRP A 108 -14.40 1.10 1.89
C TRP A 108 -15.61 0.86 2.81
N ALA A 109 -16.72 0.40 2.25
CA ALA A 109 -17.94 0.07 3.00
C ALA A 109 -17.74 -1.09 3.99
N ASN A 110 -16.92 -2.09 3.62
CA ASN A 110 -16.66 -3.25 4.45
C ASN A 110 -15.72 -2.95 5.62
N THR A 111 -14.94 -1.87 5.54
CA THR A 111 -13.88 -1.55 6.49
C THR A 111 -14.16 -0.22 7.21
N VAL A 112 -13.78 0.91 6.62
CA VAL A 112 -13.55 2.17 7.34
C VAL A 112 -14.61 3.27 7.12
N ARG A 113 -15.62 3.07 6.24
CA ARG A 113 -16.61 4.11 5.88
C ARG A 113 -17.19 4.88 7.07
N ASP A 114 -17.49 4.17 8.16
CA ASP A 114 -18.25 4.71 9.30
C ASP A 114 -17.35 5.02 10.51
N MET A 115 -16.01 4.99 10.34
CA MET A 115 -15.06 5.10 11.45
C MET A 115 -15.05 6.48 12.12
N CYS A 116 -15.17 7.55 11.33
CA CYS A 116 -15.13 8.91 11.81
C CYS A 116 -16.21 9.79 11.16
N PRO A 117 -17.50 9.55 11.47
CA PRO A 117 -18.59 10.34 10.92
C PRO A 117 -18.55 11.79 11.43
N LEU A 118 -19.17 12.70 10.67
CA LEU A 118 -19.33 14.09 11.08
C LEU A 118 -20.61 14.24 11.95
N PRO A 119 -20.57 15.06 13.02
CA PRO A 119 -19.40 15.76 13.57
C PRO A 119 -18.40 14.79 14.24
N LEU A 120 -17.09 15.08 14.10
CA LEU A 120 -16.04 14.19 14.59
C LEU A 120 -16.07 14.04 16.13
N SER A 121 -15.98 12.80 16.60
CA SER A 121 -15.74 12.49 18.02
C SER A 121 -14.36 13.01 18.49
N LYS A 122 -14.15 13.07 19.81
CA LYS A 122 -12.86 13.45 20.39
C LYS A 122 -11.71 12.56 19.88
N ASP A 123 -11.95 11.25 19.79
CA ASP A 123 -10.93 10.30 19.32
C ASP A 123 -10.63 10.49 17.84
N CYS A 124 -11.65 10.72 17.01
CA CYS A 124 -11.47 11.03 15.59
C CYS A 124 -10.73 12.36 15.37
N GLN A 125 -10.98 13.37 16.18
CA GLN A 125 -10.24 14.63 16.13
C GLN A 125 -8.76 14.41 16.47
N ALA A 126 -8.46 13.57 17.48
CA ALA A 126 -7.09 13.23 17.85
C ALA A 126 -6.38 12.44 16.75
N LEU A 127 -7.02 11.43 16.16
CA LEU A 127 -6.48 10.67 15.03
C LEU A 127 -6.25 11.58 13.82
N ARG A 128 -7.24 12.41 13.45
CA ARG A 128 -7.11 13.36 12.33
C ARG A 128 -5.93 14.29 12.53
N LYS A 129 -5.79 14.86 13.72
CA LYS A 129 -4.66 15.73 14.05
C LYS A 129 -3.32 15.00 13.86
N TYR A 130 -3.18 13.79 14.40
CA TYR A 130 -1.96 13.01 14.26
C TYR A 130 -1.62 12.73 12.80
N LEU A 131 -2.60 12.25 12.01
CA LEU A 131 -2.40 11.91 10.62
C LEU A 131 -2.10 13.14 9.75
N SER A 132 -2.78 14.27 9.98
CA SER A 132 -2.49 15.53 9.28
C SER A 132 -1.09 16.06 9.60
N GLU A 133 -0.65 15.99 10.87
CA GLU A 133 0.71 16.36 11.26
C GLU A 133 1.75 15.45 10.58
N ASN A 134 1.49 14.13 10.53
CA ASN A 134 2.36 13.17 9.87
C ASN A 134 2.44 13.36 8.36
N MET A 135 1.29 13.57 7.71
CA MET A 135 1.23 13.89 6.28
C MET A 135 2.04 15.16 5.97
N ALA A 136 1.85 16.22 6.75
CA ALA A 136 2.59 17.47 6.60
C ALA A 136 4.10 17.28 6.82
N TYR A 137 4.51 16.47 7.79
CA TYR A 137 5.91 16.12 8.00
C TYR A 137 6.51 15.43 6.77
N MET A 138 5.84 14.40 6.25
CA MET A 138 6.35 13.64 5.10
C MET A 138 6.42 14.49 3.83
N LEU A 139 5.42 15.33 3.57
CA LEU A 139 5.45 16.28 2.45
C LEU A 139 6.63 17.25 2.58
N ASN A 140 6.80 17.85 3.76
CA ASN A 140 7.89 18.81 3.98
C ASN A 140 9.28 18.18 3.82
N GLU A 141 9.51 16.99 4.36
CA GLU A 141 10.79 16.30 4.22
C GLU A 141 11.01 15.77 2.79
N ALA A 142 9.96 15.30 2.12
CA ALA A 142 10.00 14.93 0.71
C ALA A 142 10.47 16.10 -0.16
N TYR A 143 9.92 17.31 0.03
CA TYR A 143 10.31 18.48 -0.75
C TYR A 143 11.71 18.99 -0.43
N LYS A 144 12.12 18.95 0.84
CA LYS A 144 13.47 19.41 1.24
C LYS A 144 14.57 18.52 0.68
N ASN A 145 14.29 17.23 0.50
CA ASN A 145 15.31 16.22 0.21
C ASN A 145 15.15 15.55 -1.17
N ASP A 146 14.26 16.03 -2.04
CA ASP A 146 13.87 15.40 -3.31
C ASP A 146 15.06 15.09 -4.25
N LYS A 147 16.08 15.95 -4.25
CA LYS A 147 17.30 15.82 -5.07
C LYS A 147 18.45 15.09 -4.38
N HIS A 148 18.36 14.83 -3.08
CA HIS A 148 19.49 14.41 -2.26
C HIS A 148 19.26 13.10 -1.51
N SER A 149 18.01 12.67 -1.36
CA SER A 149 17.65 11.43 -0.69
C SER A 149 16.75 10.58 -1.56
N SER A 150 17.24 9.42 -1.97
CA SER A 150 16.44 8.43 -2.67
C SER A 150 15.21 8.04 -1.86
N PHE A 151 15.36 7.90 -0.54
CA PHE A 151 14.25 7.57 0.34
C PHE A 151 13.13 8.62 0.25
N TRP A 152 13.47 9.89 0.45
CA TRP A 152 12.47 10.97 0.45
C TRP A 152 11.88 11.23 -0.92
N TYR A 153 12.65 11.04 -2.00
CA TYR A 153 12.11 11.07 -3.35
C TYR A 153 11.03 10.01 -3.55
N HIS A 154 11.27 8.77 -3.09
CA HIS A 154 10.29 7.70 -3.21
C HIS A 154 9.11 7.80 -2.22
N VAL A 155 9.27 8.48 -1.09
CA VAL A 155 8.13 8.93 -0.28
C VAL A 155 7.28 9.92 -1.08
N ALA A 156 7.89 10.93 -1.72
CA ALA A 156 7.18 11.90 -2.55
C ALA A 156 6.35 11.23 -3.66
N LEU A 157 6.94 10.26 -4.37
CA LEU A 157 6.25 9.52 -5.43
C LEU A 157 5.07 8.70 -4.89
N GLN A 158 5.19 8.11 -3.69
CA GLN A 158 4.05 7.42 -3.06
C GLN A 158 2.93 8.37 -2.67
N LEU A 159 3.26 9.57 -2.18
CA LEU A 159 2.26 10.60 -1.88
C LEU A 159 1.56 11.08 -3.15
N TRP A 160 2.27 11.25 -4.26
CA TRP A 160 1.66 11.52 -5.57
C TRP A 160 0.73 10.41 -6.01
N GLN A 161 1.13 9.14 -5.87
CA GLN A 161 0.29 7.98 -6.17
C GLN A 161 -0.99 7.99 -5.31
N LEU A 162 -0.87 8.24 -4.01
CA LEU A 162 -2.00 8.37 -3.09
C LEU A 162 -2.93 9.53 -3.48
N LYS A 163 -2.39 10.67 -3.90
CA LYS A 163 -3.19 11.82 -4.37
C LYS A 163 -3.99 11.47 -5.63
N GLY A 164 -3.38 10.75 -6.57
CA GLY A 164 -4.10 10.23 -7.74
C GLY A 164 -5.23 9.28 -7.36
N MET A 165 -4.98 8.37 -6.42
CA MET A 165 -6.01 7.47 -5.88
C MET A 165 -7.16 8.24 -5.22
N SER A 166 -6.85 9.25 -4.41
CA SER A 166 -7.83 10.12 -3.75
C SER A 166 -8.70 10.84 -4.77
N ASP A 167 -8.09 11.48 -5.77
CA ASP A 167 -8.84 12.22 -6.78
C ASP A 167 -9.74 11.30 -7.61
N ALA A 168 -9.27 10.09 -7.96
CA ALA A 168 -10.11 9.09 -8.63
C ALA A 168 -11.29 8.61 -7.77
N PHE A 169 -11.06 8.38 -6.46
CA PHE A 169 -12.13 8.03 -5.53
C PHE A 169 -13.18 9.14 -5.40
N ASP A 170 -12.72 10.40 -5.42
CA ASP A 170 -13.58 11.60 -5.40
C ASP A 170 -14.12 11.98 -6.79
N LYS A 171 -13.90 11.14 -7.82
CA LYS A 171 -14.33 11.35 -9.21
C LYS A 171 -13.85 12.66 -9.83
N ARG A 172 -12.65 13.10 -9.44
CA ARG A 172 -12.00 14.36 -9.86
C ARG A 172 -10.89 14.08 -10.86
N PHE A 173 -11.10 14.47 -12.12
CA PHE A 173 -10.08 14.35 -13.17
C PHE A 173 -9.36 15.67 -13.43
N ILE A 174 -8.02 15.64 -13.47
CA ILE A 174 -7.18 16.81 -13.75
C ILE A 174 -6.76 16.85 -15.23
N LYS A 175 -7.35 17.79 -15.98
CA LYS A 175 -7.13 17.93 -17.43
C LYS A 175 -5.79 18.58 -17.81
N ARG A 176 -5.04 19.12 -16.85
CA ARG A 176 -3.84 19.94 -17.09
C ARG A 176 -2.70 19.52 -16.16
N ALA A 177 -1.58 19.11 -16.75
CA ALA A 177 -0.42 18.62 -16.02
C ALA A 177 0.21 19.67 -15.09
N ASP A 178 0.15 20.95 -15.45
CA ASP A 178 0.73 22.04 -14.67
C ASP A 178 -0.04 22.40 -13.39
N LEU A 179 -1.27 21.89 -13.24
CA LEU A 179 -2.03 21.96 -11.99
C LEU A 179 -1.50 20.96 -10.95
N LEU A 180 -0.81 19.90 -11.38
CA LEU A 180 -0.20 18.91 -10.50
C LEU A 180 1.14 19.46 -9.97
N ASN A 181 1.03 20.40 -9.04
CA ASN A 181 2.15 21.04 -8.37
C ASN A 181 2.13 20.79 -6.85
N ARG A 182 3.11 21.33 -6.13
CA ARG A 182 3.23 21.17 -4.68
C ARG A 182 1.95 21.54 -3.92
N ASN A 183 1.35 22.70 -4.21
CA ASN A 183 0.15 23.14 -3.48
C ASN A 183 -1.01 22.16 -3.66
N TYR A 184 -1.09 21.53 -4.84
CA TYR A 184 -2.08 20.51 -5.14
C TYR A 184 -1.85 19.21 -4.34
N LEU A 185 -0.60 18.80 -4.18
CA LEU A 185 -0.26 17.64 -3.36
C LEU A 185 -0.50 17.91 -1.86
N ASP A 186 -0.26 19.14 -1.42
CA ASP A 186 -0.41 19.57 -0.01
C ASP A 186 -1.86 19.46 0.48
N GLU A 187 -2.86 19.39 -0.42
CA GLU A 187 -4.27 19.07 -0.08
C GLU A 187 -4.43 17.73 0.67
N LEU A 188 -3.47 16.80 0.55
CA LEU A 188 -3.49 15.54 1.30
C LEU A 188 -3.53 15.75 2.82
N VAL A 189 -2.99 16.86 3.33
CA VAL A 189 -2.98 17.20 4.76
C VAL A 189 -4.40 17.30 5.32
N ASP A 190 -5.33 17.81 4.51
CA ASP A 190 -6.73 18.01 4.90
C ASP A 190 -7.59 16.75 4.62
N ASN A 191 -7.17 15.89 3.68
CA ASN A 191 -7.90 14.68 3.28
C ASN A 191 -7.36 13.37 3.89
N VAL A 192 -6.79 13.42 5.10
CA VAL A 192 -6.25 12.23 5.79
C VAL A 192 -7.30 11.21 6.26
N MET A 193 -8.58 11.58 6.21
CA MET A 193 -9.72 10.72 6.58
C MET A 193 -10.40 10.08 5.35
N GLY A 194 -9.89 10.32 4.14
CA GLY A 194 -10.36 9.67 2.92
C GLY A 194 -9.70 8.31 2.67
N ILE A 195 -9.38 8.03 1.41
CA ILE A 195 -8.72 6.79 0.97
C ILE A 195 -7.40 6.48 1.69
N TYR A 196 -6.76 7.50 2.29
CA TYR A 196 -5.57 7.29 3.12
C TYR A 196 -5.83 6.28 4.24
N LEU A 197 -7.03 6.24 4.82
CA LEU A 197 -7.40 5.28 5.86
C LEU A 197 -7.28 3.81 5.41
N LEU A 198 -7.52 3.51 4.12
CA LEU A 198 -7.30 2.15 3.62
C LEU A 198 -5.81 1.78 3.71
N GLN A 199 -4.92 2.71 3.38
CA GLN A 199 -3.46 2.47 3.41
C GLN A 199 -2.95 2.18 4.82
N LEU A 200 -3.67 2.63 5.84
CA LEU A 200 -3.30 2.49 7.25
C LEU A 200 -3.68 1.14 7.86
N ASN A 201 -4.18 0.17 7.09
CA ASN A 201 -4.74 -1.07 7.65
C ASN A 201 -3.83 -1.73 8.71
N GLY A 202 -2.53 -1.87 8.43
CA GLY A 202 -1.58 -2.41 9.40
C GLY A 202 -1.09 -1.42 10.47
N ASP A 203 -0.97 -0.13 10.13
CA ASP A 203 -0.46 0.90 11.05
C ASP A 203 -1.52 1.36 12.08
N LEU A 204 -2.80 1.30 11.73
CA LEU A 204 -3.89 1.94 12.46
C LEU A 204 -4.11 1.34 13.86
N GLY A 205 -3.92 0.04 14.03
CA GLY A 205 -4.08 -0.63 15.33
C GLY A 205 -3.07 -0.16 16.38
N ASP A 206 -1.82 0.03 15.97
CA ASP A 206 -0.76 0.57 16.82
C ASP A 206 -0.98 2.06 17.10
N LEU A 207 -1.39 2.85 16.10
CA LEU A 207 -1.71 4.27 16.27
C LEU A 207 -2.87 4.48 17.27
N VAL A 208 -3.96 3.74 17.11
CA VAL A 208 -5.13 3.81 17.99
C VAL A 208 -4.79 3.38 19.42
N SER A 209 -3.93 2.36 19.56
CA SER A 209 -3.44 1.93 20.88
C SER A 209 -2.51 2.97 21.51
N ALA A 210 -1.58 3.54 20.74
CA ALA A 210 -0.63 4.53 21.25
C ALA A 210 -1.32 5.82 21.66
N LEU A 211 -2.23 6.33 20.83
CA LEU A 211 -3.00 7.56 21.07
C LEU A 211 -4.13 7.39 22.09
N SER A 212 -4.36 6.16 22.58
CA SER A 212 -5.40 5.84 23.57
C SER A 212 -6.80 6.27 23.09
N LEU A 213 -7.22 5.75 21.93
CA LEU A 213 -8.48 6.09 21.26
C LEU A 213 -9.52 4.94 21.40
N PRO A 214 -10.16 4.78 22.58
CA PRO A 214 -11.00 3.61 22.87
C PRO A 214 -12.22 3.49 21.95
N THR A 215 -12.83 4.60 21.53
CA THR A 215 -14.02 4.54 20.66
C THR A 215 -13.70 4.01 19.27
N LEU A 216 -12.48 4.24 18.79
CA LEU A 216 -11.99 3.66 17.54
C LEU A 216 -11.55 2.21 17.74
N LYS A 217 -10.86 1.93 18.86
CA LYS A 217 -10.36 0.60 19.18
C LYS A 217 -11.46 -0.46 19.29
N GLU A 218 -12.59 -0.08 19.88
CA GLU A 218 -13.72 -0.96 20.13
C GLU A 218 -14.86 -0.78 19.13
N GLY A 219 -14.72 0.20 18.22
CA GLY A 219 -15.75 0.58 17.25
C GLY A 219 -15.87 -0.39 16.09
N CYS A 220 -17.05 -0.41 15.50
CA CYS A 220 -17.36 -1.16 14.29
C CYS A 220 -18.18 -0.32 13.32
N ASN A 221 -18.08 -0.64 12.04
CA ASN A 221 -18.91 -0.03 11.01
C ASN A 221 -20.36 -0.54 11.11
N GLN A 222 -21.25 0.00 10.27
CA GLN A 222 -22.67 -0.35 10.28
C GLN A 222 -22.95 -1.84 9.99
N ASN A 223 -22.00 -2.55 9.36
CA ASN A 223 -22.09 -3.98 9.09
C ASN A 223 -21.58 -4.83 10.26
N GLY A 224 -21.21 -4.22 11.38
CA GLY A 224 -20.67 -4.89 12.57
C GLY A 224 -19.20 -5.29 12.45
N HIS A 225 -18.50 -4.87 11.39
CA HIS A 225 -17.08 -5.17 11.23
C HIS A 225 -16.23 -4.18 12.05
N PRO A 226 -15.26 -4.65 12.86
CA PRO A 226 -14.36 -3.78 13.60
C PRO A 226 -13.59 -2.81 12.70
N PHE A 227 -13.36 -1.59 13.15
CA PHE A 227 -12.52 -0.62 12.43
C PHE A 227 -11.04 -1.01 12.45
N ILE A 228 -10.61 -1.65 13.54
CA ILE A 228 -9.23 -2.11 13.73
C ILE A 228 -9.18 -3.60 13.46
N ALA A 229 -8.43 -3.98 12.43
CA ALA A 229 -8.12 -5.37 12.17
C ALA A 229 -7.08 -5.87 13.19
N SER A 230 -7.29 -7.08 13.70
CA SER A 230 -6.24 -7.83 14.40
C SER A 230 -5.58 -8.77 13.40
N SER A 231 -4.88 -8.19 12.40
CA SER A 231 -4.19 -8.98 11.39
C SER A 231 -2.94 -9.65 11.98
N SER A 232 -2.68 -10.85 11.48
CA SER A 232 -1.61 -11.76 11.90
C SER A 232 -1.29 -12.65 10.70
N CYS A 233 -0.21 -13.44 10.74
CA CYS A 233 0.29 -14.12 9.54
C CYS A 233 1.12 -15.35 9.89
N SER A 234 1.15 -16.33 9.00
CA SER A 234 2.13 -17.41 9.05
C SER A 234 2.97 -17.41 7.78
N ALA A 235 4.29 -17.57 7.91
CA ALA A 235 5.19 -17.68 6.77
C ALA A 235 6.14 -18.88 6.90
N LEU A 236 6.49 -19.46 5.76
CA LEU A 236 7.45 -20.57 5.66
C LEU A 236 8.37 -20.37 4.47
N ILE A 237 9.67 -20.37 4.72
CA ILE A 237 10.72 -20.45 3.70
C ILE A 237 11.32 -21.84 3.81
N LYS A 238 11.17 -22.68 2.79
CA LYS A 238 11.55 -24.10 2.81
C LYS A 238 12.57 -24.40 1.73
N VAL A 239 13.67 -25.04 2.12
CA VAL A 239 14.64 -25.61 1.17
C VAL A 239 14.22 -27.04 0.85
N VAL A 240 14.09 -27.35 -0.44
CA VAL A 240 13.86 -28.72 -0.96
C VAL A 240 14.80 -28.93 -2.14
N ASP A 241 15.71 -29.88 -2.00
CA ASP A 241 16.82 -30.10 -2.93
C ASP A 241 17.61 -28.80 -3.21
N SER A 242 17.66 -28.34 -4.45
CA SER A 242 18.30 -27.09 -4.86
C SER A 242 17.37 -25.87 -4.83
N ASN A 243 16.07 -26.07 -4.56
CA ASN A 243 15.04 -25.03 -4.64
C ASN A 243 14.71 -24.43 -3.27
N VAL A 244 14.26 -23.18 -3.28
CA VAL A 244 13.71 -22.50 -2.10
C VAL A 244 12.28 -22.08 -2.40
N TYR A 245 11.35 -22.55 -1.59
CA TYR A 245 9.93 -22.22 -1.67
C TYR A 245 9.60 -21.23 -0.57
N LEU A 246 8.86 -20.17 -0.90
CA LEU A 246 8.41 -19.16 0.05
C LEU A 246 6.89 -19.11 0.04
N SER A 247 6.29 -19.23 1.22
CA SER A 247 4.85 -19.18 1.42
C SER A 247 4.52 -18.16 2.51
N HIS A 248 3.42 -17.43 2.29
CA HIS A 248 2.85 -16.49 3.25
C HIS A 248 1.34 -16.69 3.31
N VAL A 249 0.79 -16.70 4.52
CA VAL A 249 -0.64 -16.91 4.80
C VAL A 249 -1.12 -15.80 5.72
N THR A 250 -1.80 -14.81 5.15
CA THR A 250 -2.40 -13.69 5.89
C THR A 250 -3.62 -14.14 6.67
N TRP A 251 -3.72 -13.71 7.92
CA TRP A 251 -4.89 -13.87 8.77
C TRP A 251 -5.50 -12.49 8.97
N SER A 252 -6.74 -12.32 8.52
CA SER A 252 -7.44 -11.04 8.61
C SER A 252 -8.95 -11.28 8.64
N PRO A 253 -9.77 -10.31 9.10
CA PRO A 253 -11.22 -10.45 9.04
C PRO A 253 -11.72 -10.74 7.62
N TYR A 254 -12.71 -11.63 7.48
CA TYR A 254 -13.27 -11.98 6.17
C TYR A 254 -13.84 -10.78 5.41
N SER A 255 -14.20 -9.71 6.11
CA SER A 255 -14.71 -8.46 5.52
C SER A 255 -13.74 -7.80 4.55
N ILE A 256 -12.43 -8.09 4.62
CA ILE A 256 -11.43 -7.50 3.72
C ILE A 256 -11.10 -8.37 2.50
N MET A 257 -11.76 -9.51 2.30
CA MET A 257 -11.39 -10.50 1.27
C MET A 257 -11.69 -10.10 -0.19
N LEU A 258 -11.79 -8.81 -0.50
CA LEU A 258 -11.75 -8.33 -1.88
C LEU A 258 -10.28 -8.24 -2.30
N ARG A 259 -9.80 -9.23 -3.05
CA ARG A 259 -8.37 -9.40 -3.32
C ARG A 259 -7.98 -8.98 -4.72
N VAL A 260 -6.86 -8.28 -4.83
CA VAL A 260 -6.26 -7.88 -6.10
C VAL A 260 -4.79 -8.26 -6.09
N LEU A 261 -4.40 -9.18 -6.98
CA LEU A 261 -3.00 -9.44 -7.29
C LEU A 261 -2.49 -8.31 -8.19
N LYS A 262 -1.48 -7.58 -7.73
CA LYS A 262 -1.00 -6.38 -8.42
C LYS A 262 0.36 -6.62 -9.06
N HIS A 263 0.55 -6.06 -10.23
CA HIS A 263 1.83 -5.93 -10.91
C HIS A 263 2.07 -4.47 -11.28
N TYR A 264 3.04 -3.83 -10.64
CA TYR A 264 3.47 -2.49 -11.00
C TYR A 264 4.73 -2.56 -11.86
N ASN A 265 4.78 -1.76 -12.91
CA ASN A 265 5.96 -1.54 -13.74
C ASN A 265 6.22 -0.03 -13.86
N PHE A 266 7.02 0.49 -12.93
CA PHE A 266 7.29 1.90 -12.73
C PHE A 266 8.79 2.17 -12.93
N PRO A 267 9.22 2.62 -14.13
CA PRO A 267 10.62 2.90 -14.42
C PRO A 267 11.11 4.22 -13.83
N TRP A 268 10.74 4.51 -12.58
CA TRP A 268 11.13 5.72 -11.87
C TRP A 268 12.62 5.75 -11.59
N LYS A 269 13.13 6.96 -11.41
CA LYS A 269 14.53 7.22 -11.05
C LYS A 269 14.76 6.95 -9.57
N ILE A 270 16.01 6.63 -9.20
CA ILE A 270 16.43 6.51 -7.79
C ILE A 270 16.27 7.83 -7.02
N VAL A 271 16.48 8.96 -7.70
CA VAL A 271 16.43 10.33 -7.15
C VAL A 271 16.13 11.33 -8.27
N ASN A 272 15.58 12.50 -7.93
CA ASN A 272 15.13 13.54 -8.87
C ASN A 272 16.27 14.33 -9.57
N ASN A 273 17.18 13.63 -10.27
CA ASN A 273 18.32 14.25 -10.93
C ASN A 273 18.47 13.79 -12.40
N THR A 274 19.04 14.66 -13.24
CA THR A 274 19.39 14.32 -14.62
C THR A 274 20.43 13.19 -14.63
N GLY A 275 20.20 12.14 -15.44
CA GLY A 275 21.09 10.97 -15.51
C GLY A 275 20.94 9.97 -14.36
N SER A 276 20.00 10.19 -13.44
CA SER A 276 19.67 9.24 -12.37
C SER A 276 19.21 7.89 -12.95
N GLN A 277 19.74 6.80 -12.38
CA GLN A 277 19.41 5.45 -12.82
C GLN A 277 17.98 5.07 -12.44
N LYS A 278 17.40 4.13 -13.19
CA LYS A 278 16.13 3.48 -12.84
C LYS A 278 16.29 2.69 -11.54
N ILE A 279 15.24 2.67 -10.71
CA ILE A 279 15.21 1.85 -9.50
C ILE A 279 15.37 0.35 -9.80
N PRO A 280 15.99 -0.44 -8.90
CA PRO A 280 16.12 -1.89 -9.06
C PRO A 280 14.79 -2.63 -9.06
N GLY A 281 13.89 -2.25 -8.14
CA GLY A 281 12.53 -2.78 -8.01
C GLY A 281 11.51 -2.04 -8.88
N PHE A 282 11.85 -1.75 -10.14
CA PHE A 282 10.94 -1.08 -11.07
C PHE A 282 9.73 -1.94 -11.42
N ALA A 283 9.83 -3.27 -11.40
CA ALA A 283 8.69 -4.16 -11.50
C ALA A 283 8.47 -4.90 -10.18
N ILE A 284 7.25 -4.85 -9.63
CA ILE A 284 6.90 -5.50 -8.36
C ILE A 284 5.54 -6.18 -8.52
N THR A 285 5.50 -7.48 -8.23
CA THR A 285 4.26 -8.26 -8.11
C THR A 285 3.99 -8.52 -6.64
N PHE A 286 2.77 -8.27 -6.18
CA PHE A 286 2.41 -8.44 -4.77
C PHE A 286 0.92 -8.69 -4.58
N SER A 287 0.59 -9.44 -3.54
CA SER A 287 -0.80 -9.62 -3.12
C SER A 287 -1.30 -8.36 -2.42
N SER A 288 -2.51 -7.91 -2.76
CA SER A 288 -3.05 -6.65 -2.25
C SER A 288 -4.58 -6.63 -2.32
N TYR A 289 -5.14 -5.44 -2.20
CA TYR A 289 -6.55 -5.11 -2.07
C TYR A 289 -6.86 -3.89 -2.98
N PRO A 290 -8.13 -3.62 -3.34
CA PRO A 290 -8.50 -2.49 -4.21
C PRO A 290 -8.08 -1.14 -3.62
N THR A 291 -7.31 -0.36 -4.39
CA THR A 291 -6.75 0.94 -3.96
C THR A 291 -5.89 0.88 -2.70
N TYR A 292 -4.83 0.07 -2.76
CA TYR A 292 -3.78 -0.02 -1.75
C TYR A 292 -2.42 0.10 -2.44
N THR A 293 -1.59 1.06 -2.07
CA THR A 293 -0.29 1.29 -2.74
C THR A 293 0.76 0.22 -2.41
N SER A 294 0.52 -0.56 -1.37
CA SER A 294 1.38 -1.63 -0.87
C SER A 294 0.62 -2.96 -0.74
N SER A 295 1.35 -4.02 -0.44
CA SER A 295 0.73 -5.17 0.21
C SER A 295 0.31 -4.75 1.62
N VAL A 296 -0.69 -5.44 2.14
CA VAL A 296 -1.12 -5.38 3.53
C VAL A 296 -0.91 -6.77 4.17
N ASP A 297 -0.43 -7.73 3.37
CA ASP A 297 -0.37 -9.12 3.75
C ASP A 297 0.79 -9.45 4.69
N ASP A 298 2.08 -9.20 4.40
CA ASP A 298 2.70 -8.71 3.16
C ASP A 298 3.43 -9.80 2.34
N PHE A 299 3.33 -9.76 1.00
CA PHE A 299 4.14 -10.60 0.10
C PHE A 299 4.48 -9.90 -1.21
N TYR A 300 5.77 -9.71 -1.49
CA TYR A 300 6.30 -9.02 -2.67
C TYR A 300 7.35 -9.85 -3.40
N ILE A 301 7.33 -9.78 -4.73
CA ILE A 301 8.40 -10.24 -5.62
C ILE A 301 8.83 -9.06 -6.48
N THR A 302 10.12 -8.73 -6.48
CA THR A 302 10.66 -7.55 -7.19
C THR A 302 11.58 -7.94 -8.35
N SER A 303 11.70 -7.05 -9.34
CA SER A 303 12.66 -7.16 -10.44
C SER A 303 14.13 -7.14 -10.01
N ALA A 304 14.41 -6.79 -8.75
CA ALA A 304 15.73 -6.93 -8.15
C ALA A 304 16.01 -8.37 -7.69
N ASN A 305 15.12 -9.34 -7.98
CA ASN A 305 15.16 -10.72 -7.51
C ASN A 305 15.16 -10.83 -5.98
N LEU A 306 14.40 -9.95 -5.32
CA LEU A 306 14.09 -10.04 -3.89
C LEU A 306 12.66 -10.55 -3.72
N THR A 307 12.48 -11.52 -2.83
CA THR A 307 11.16 -11.89 -2.29
C THR A 307 11.09 -11.39 -0.85
N ILE A 308 10.08 -10.58 -0.54
CA ILE A 308 9.94 -9.89 0.74
C ILE A 308 8.58 -10.24 1.32
N THR A 309 8.56 -10.66 2.58
CA THR A 309 7.32 -10.99 3.30
C THR A 309 7.51 -10.71 4.79
N GLU A 310 6.45 -10.68 5.57
CA GLU A 310 6.54 -10.49 7.01
C GLU A 310 5.53 -11.33 7.79
N THR A 311 5.64 -11.32 9.11
CA THR A 311 4.50 -11.59 9.99
C THR A 311 4.48 -10.56 11.11
N THR A 312 3.27 -10.12 11.50
CA THR A 312 3.11 -9.06 12.49
C THR A 312 3.45 -9.52 13.90
N ASN A 313 4.29 -8.75 14.59
CA ASN A 313 4.68 -8.92 15.98
C ASN A 313 3.82 -8.06 16.92
N ASN A 314 3.46 -8.63 18.06
CA ASN A 314 2.73 -7.89 19.10
C ASN A 314 3.66 -7.02 19.94
N VAL A 315 3.22 -5.79 20.25
CA VAL A 315 3.92 -4.90 21.18
C VAL A 315 3.29 -5.01 22.58
N TYR A 316 3.90 -5.84 23.44
CA TYR A 316 3.42 -6.03 24.81
C TYR A 316 3.88 -4.93 25.77
N ASN A 317 5.06 -4.34 25.53
CA ASN A 317 5.58 -3.27 26.38
C ASN A 317 4.94 -1.93 26.00
N LYS A 318 3.89 -1.55 26.74
CA LYS A 318 3.11 -0.32 26.50
C LYS A 318 3.89 0.98 26.73
N THR A 319 5.05 0.97 27.39
CA THR A 319 5.86 2.18 27.55
C THR A 319 6.41 2.67 26.21
N LEU A 320 6.62 1.76 25.26
CA LEU A 320 7.09 2.06 23.90
C LEU A 320 6.10 2.92 23.10
N TRP A 321 4.83 2.98 23.50
CA TRP A 321 3.82 3.81 22.85
C TRP A 321 4.08 5.31 22.96
N GLU A 322 4.93 5.75 23.89
CA GLU A 322 5.38 7.14 23.93
C GLU A 322 6.11 7.54 22.65
N ILE A 323 6.91 6.63 22.06
CA ILE A 323 7.63 6.87 20.81
C ILE A 323 6.65 7.10 19.66
N VAL A 324 5.63 6.23 19.55
CA VAL A 324 4.60 6.33 18.51
C VAL A 324 3.75 7.59 18.69
N ARG A 325 3.32 7.91 19.92
CA ARG A 325 2.56 9.13 20.22
C ARG A 325 3.29 10.41 19.80
N ASN A 326 4.60 10.44 20.00
CA ASN A 326 5.44 11.58 19.63
C ASN A 326 5.94 11.50 18.17
N GLY A 327 5.50 10.48 17.42
CA GLY A 327 5.97 10.15 16.07
C GLY A 327 5.41 11.02 14.94
N SER A 328 4.36 11.82 15.18
CA SER A 328 3.64 12.54 14.11
C SER A 328 4.52 13.50 13.31
N LYS A 329 5.70 13.90 13.80
CA LYS A 329 6.59 14.86 13.12
C LYS A 329 8.00 14.35 12.86
N ASN A 330 8.24 13.05 12.98
CA ASN A 330 9.57 12.45 12.76
C ASN A 330 9.54 11.00 12.25
N ALA A 331 8.37 10.45 11.93
CA ALA A 331 8.21 9.08 11.49
C ALA A 331 7.56 8.98 10.10
N VAL A 332 7.86 7.89 9.40
CA VAL A 332 7.16 7.48 8.17
C VAL A 332 6.48 6.15 8.46
N LEU A 333 5.18 6.03 8.14
CA LEU A 333 4.41 4.83 8.42
C LEU A 333 4.91 3.61 7.61
N THR A 334 4.65 2.41 8.12
CA THR A 334 5.29 1.17 7.65
C THR A 334 4.98 0.87 6.20
N PHE A 335 3.74 1.04 5.76
CA PHE A 335 3.36 0.77 4.37
C PHE A 335 4.21 1.57 3.36
N MET A 336 4.52 2.83 3.68
CA MET A 336 5.41 3.66 2.86
C MET A 336 6.84 3.16 2.89
N ARG A 337 7.39 2.88 4.08
CA ARG A 337 8.77 2.41 4.24
C ARG A 337 9.01 1.07 3.55
N GLY A 338 8.08 0.13 3.68
CA GLY A 338 8.11 -1.17 3.01
C GLY A 338 8.16 -1.04 1.49
N MET A 339 7.31 -0.19 0.91
CA MET A 339 7.32 0.06 -0.54
C MET A 339 8.54 0.86 -1.01
N VAL A 340 9.05 1.83 -0.23
CA VAL A 340 10.30 2.54 -0.57
C VAL A 340 11.46 1.54 -0.62
N ALA A 341 11.60 0.70 0.41
CA ALA A 341 12.66 -0.29 0.50
C ALA A 341 12.57 -1.31 -0.66
N SER A 342 11.37 -1.81 -0.96
CA SER A 342 11.14 -2.80 -2.02
C SER A 342 11.41 -2.25 -3.43
N ARG A 343 11.24 -0.93 -3.62
CA ARG A 343 11.60 -0.25 -4.88
C ARG A 343 13.11 -0.03 -5.01
N LEU A 344 13.76 0.43 -3.95
CA LEU A 344 15.15 0.91 -4.00
C LEU A 344 16.22 -0.19 -3.85
N ALA A 345 15.94 -1.25 -3.10
CA ALA A 345 16.95 -2.21 -2.69
C ALA A 345 17.38 -3.19 -3.81
N LYS A 346 18.68 -3.46 -3.89
CA LYS A 346 19.28 -4.53 -4.69
C LYS A 346 19.57 -5.78 -3.85
N THR A 347 19.82 -5.62 -2.56
CA THR A 347 20.12 -6.72 -1.61
C THR A 347 19.24 -6.64 -0.37
N GLY A 348 19.25 -7.70 0.45
CA GLY A 348 18.54 -7.70 1.73
C GLY A 348 19.05 -6.64 2.71
N GLU A 349 20.36 -6.39 2.76
CA GLU A 349 20.96 -5.37 3.64
C GLU A 349 20.52 -3.96 3.24
N GLU A 350 20.45 -3.67 1.94
CA GLU A 350 19.93 -2.39 1.44
C GLU A 350 18.46 -2.23 1.79
N TRP A 351 17.65 -3.28 1.63
CA TRP A 351 16.22 -3.25 1.98
C TRP A 351 16.02 -2.87 3.45
N ILE A 352 16.75 -3.53 4.35
CA ILE A 352 16.69 -3.26 5.79
C ILE A 352 17.17 -1.84 6.10
N THR A 353 18.19 -1.36 5.39
CA THR A 353 18.72 0.00 5.56
C THR A 353 17.70 1.07 5.19
N TYR A 354 16.96 0.89 4.10
CA TYR A 354 15.86 1.79 3.74
C TYR A 354 14.67 1.64 4.68
N PHE A 355 14.30 0.41 5.06
CA PHE A 355 13.13 0.14 5.89
C PHE A 355 13.26 0.73 7.30
N LYS A 356 14.45 0.65 7.92
CA LYS A 356 14.67 1.17 9.28
C LYS A 356 14.66 2.70 9.38
N TYR A 357 14.82 3.40 8.26
CA TYR A 357 14.90 4.85 8.24
C TYR A 357 13.54 5.45 8.60
N ASN A 358 13.52 6.37 9.58
CA ASN A 358 12.31 6.98 10.15
C ASN A 358 11.24 5.97 10.60
N ASN A 359 11.68 4.91 11.30
CA ASN A 359 10.81 3.93 11.93
C ASN A 359 9.68 4.59 12.75
N SER A 360 8.44 4.25 12.42
CA SER A 360 7.23 4.75 13.09
C SER A 360 6.86 3.99 14.37
N GLY A 361 7.34 2.77 14.54
CA GLY A 361 6.86 1.89 15.61
C GLY A 361 5.40 1.46 15.43
N THR A 362 4.89 1.48 14.21
CA THR A 362 3.53 1.05 13.84
C THR A 362 3.64 -0.08 12.83
N TYR A 363 2.66 -0.97 12.78
CA TYR A 363 2.72 -2.21 12.01
C TYR A 363 4.04 -2.96 12.23
N ASN A 364 4.27 -3.33 13.48
CA ASN A 364 5.52 -3.88 13.96
C ASN A 364 5.65 -5.35 13.53
N ASN A 365 6.59 -5.66 12.64
CA ASN A 365 6.64 -6.98 11.98
C ASN A 365 8.04 -7.61 12.05
N GLN A 366 8.10 -8.94 11.89
CA GLN A 366 9.30 -9.68 11.48
C GLN A 366 9.32 -9.79 9.95
N TRP A 367 10.17 -8.99 9.32
CA TRP A 367 10.40 -9.01 7.87
C TRP A 367 11.42 -10.08 7.50
N MET A 368 11.10 -10.84 6.46
CA MET A 368 11.95 -11.84 5.82
C MET A 368 12.29 -11.36 4.41
N ILE A 369 13.57 -11.15 4.14
CA ILE A 369 14.06 -10.68 2.84
C ILE A 369 14.94 -11.77 2.24
N PHE A 370 14.40 -12.45 1.23
CA PHE A 370 15.12 -13.49 0.50
C PHE A 370 15.71 -12.93 -0.79
N ASP A 371 17.04 -12.96 -0.90
CA ASP A 371 17.78 -12.59 -2.11
C ASP A 371 18.15 -13.86 -2.91
N ALA A 372 17.36 -14.12 -3.96
CA ALA A 372 17.57 -15.29 -4.81
C ALA A 372 18.94 -15.25 -5.53
N LYS A 373 19.52 -14.07 -5.75
CA LYS A 373 20.84 -13.91 -6.40
C LYS A 373 21.98 -14.42 -5.50
N GLN A 374 21.73 -14.49 -4.19
CA GLN A 374 22.71 -14.96 -3.23
C GLN A 374 22.53 -16.43 -2.88
N TRP A 375 21.45 -17.11 -3.30
CA TRP A 375 21.29 -18.54 -3.04
C TRP A 375 22.11 -19.38 -4.04
N PRO A 376 22.81 -20.46 -3.63
CA PRO A 376 22.95 -21.03 -2.29
C PRO A 376 24.29 -20.64 -1.63
N LYS A 377 24.68 -19.36 -1.61
CA LYS A 377 25.88 -18.90 -0.88
C LYS A 377 25.67 -19.02 0.64
N ASN A 378 26.73 -18.89 1.43
CA ASN A 378 26.69 -19.05 2.89
C ASN A 378 26.28 -17.79 3.66
N LYS A 379 25.96 -16.71 2.94
CA LYS A 379 25.64 -15.39 3.49
C LYS A 379 24.78 -14.62 2.48
N GLY A 380 23.88 -13.78 2.97
CA GLY A 380 23.11 -12.82 2.21
C GLY A 380 21.86 -13.36 1.51
N SER A 381 21.54 -14.65 1.62
CA SER A 381 20.36 -15.22 0.96
C SER A 381 19.07 -14.98 1.73
N LEU A 382 19.09 -15.04 3.05
CA LEU A 382 17.93 -14.72 3.88
C LEU A 382 18.35 -13.82 5.05
N LEU A 383 17.81 -12.61 5.05
CA LEU A 383 17.94 -11.68 6.17
C LEU A 383 16.58 -11.52 6.86
N ILE A 384 16.62 -11.44 8.18
CA ILE A 384 15.48 -11.16 9.04
C ILE A 384 15.66 -9.77 9.63
N ALA A 385 14.61 -8.97 9.65
CA ALA A 385 14.57 -7.71 10.37
C ALA A 385 13.29 -7.58 11.18
N GLU A 386 13.42 -7.17 12.43
CA GLU A 386 12.30 -7.04 13.36
C GLU A 386 12.17 -5.61 13.83
N GLN A 387 10.95 -5.08 13.73
CA GLN A 387 10.63 -3.74 14.16
C GLN A 387 9.82 -3.75 15.45
N LEU A 388 10.17 -2.83 16.35
CA LEU A 388 9.34 -2.33 17.44
C LEU A 388 9.44 -0.80 17.48
N PRO A 389 8.62 -0.08 18.26
CA PRO A 389 8.83 1.36 18.43
C PRO A 389 10.25 1.67 18.95
N GLY A 390 10.98 2.47 18.18
CA GLY A 390 12.34 2.91 18.51
C GLY A 390 13.48 2.00 18.06
N ILE A 391 13.20 0.79 17.55
CA ILE A 391 14.26 -0.15 17.14
C ILE A 391 13.87 -0.95 15.89
N VAL A 392 14.85 -1.16 15.02
CA VAL A 392 14.83 -2.23 14.02
C VAL A 392 16.11 -3.03 14.20
N SER A 393 15.96 -4.29 14.61
CA SER A 393 17.07 -5.24 14.71
C SER A 393 17.11 -6.11 13.47
N SER A 394 18.27 -6.64 13.09
CA SER A 394 18.38 -7.51 11.92
C SER A 394 19.50 -8.53 12.03
N LEU A 395 19.32 -9.67 11.37
CA LEU A 395 20.28 -10.76 11.33
C LEU A 395 20.26 -11.46 9.96
N ASP A 396 21.44 -11.83 9.47
CA ASP A 396 21.55 -12.77 8.35
C ASP A 396 21.42 -14.20 8.88
N VAL A 397 20.34 -14.87 8.51
CA VAL A 397 20.00 -16.23 8.96
C VAL A 397 20.25 -17.27 7.87
N THR A 398 21.00 -16.94 6.82
CA THR A 398 21.29 -17.84 5.69
C THR A 398 21.85 -19.19 6.14
N LYS A 399 22.75 -19.18 7.14
CA LYS A 399 23.31 -20.42 7.71
C LYS A 399 22.25 -21.25 8.44
N ILE A 400 21.34 -20.60 9.17
CA ILE A 400 20.26 -21.25 9.90
C ILE A 400 19.30 -21.91 8.90
N LEU A 401 18.90 -21.18 7.86
CA LEU A 401 18.05 -21.70 6.78
C LEU A 401 18.65 -22.96 6.15
N LYS A 402 19.97 -22.98 5.92
CA LYS A 402 20.67 -24.13 5.34
C LYS A 402 20.73 -25.33 6.28
N ILE A 403 21.05 -25.12 7.55
CA ILE A 403 21.21 -26.19 8.54
C ILE A 403 19.85 -26.84 8.82
N ASN A 404 18.82 -26.02 9.03
CA ASN A 404 17.49 -26.50 9.39
C ASN A 404 16.67 -26.92 8.16
N GLY A 405 17.05 -26.42 6.98
CA GLY A 405 16.30 -26.58 5.74
C GLY A 405 14.99 -25.79 5.72
N TYR A 406 14.75 -24.89 6.66
CA TYR A 406 13.60 -23.97 6.67
C TYR A 406 13.80 -22.75 7.60
N TRP A 407 12.98 -21.72 7.41
CA TRP A 407 12.68 -20.64 8.36
C TRP A 407 11.16 -20.49 8.47
N ALA A 408 10.62 -20.43 9.68
CA ALA A 408 9.20 -20.25 9.95
C ALA A 408 8.98 -18.96 10.73
N SER A 409 7.87 -18.27 10.45
CA SER A 409 7.47 -17.03 11.13
C SER A 409 5.98 -17.11 11.51
N TYR A 410 5.66 -16.72 12.74
CA TYR A 410 4.37 -16.96 13.39
C TYR A 410 4.05 -15.94 14.49
N ASN A 411 4.31 -14.65 14.22
CA ASN A 411 3.91 -13.52 15.08
C ASN A 411 4.60 -13.42 16.45
N LEU A 412 5.75 -14.08 16.59
CA LEU A 412 6.58 -14.05 17.78
C LEU A 412 8.01 -13.67 17.36
N PRO A 413 8.57 -12.56 17.90
CA PRO A 413 9.94 -12.16 17.64
C PRO A 413 10.96 -13.07 18.32
#